data_AF-A0A9E5FSQ7-F1
#
_entry.id   AF-A0A9E5FSQ7-F1
#
_cell.length_a   1.000
_cell.length_b   1.000
_cell.length_c   1.000
_cell.angle_alpha   90.00
_cell.angle_beta   90.00
_cell.angle_gamma   90.00
#
_symmetry.space_group_name_H-M   'P 1'
#
loop_
_entity.id
_entity.type
_entity.pdbx_description
1 polymer ?
#
loop_
_entity_poly.entity_id
_entity_poly.type
_entity_poly.pdbx_seq_one_letter_code
_entity_poly.pdbx_strand_id
1 'polypeptide(L)'
;MQDLKIFIPALQQALDAQQFDAVLQALAVDAVARAGLATDQGNLTGSAELDRMCAQTATAIAQAHPDPQPAAPVDKDLTIYIATDLYWGHGGHTPLLMDLIKVDKSPRKELLLTVIGGGSKGGAFAQQLTQALPLGVGSQQLTADTLLQKVLILRSYLRAKRPGRIILVTHQYDTVVYCGLTAECAPQIINIYHADTFTLGLHIPWYIERAALPYWRFERRPARCHGAAHRCIRAGCLAIHLCGSGSQSVGLSETESDSPVHFVLPGVWAQGPGRNQRLRHSDPDV
;
A
#
# COMPACT_ATOMS: atom_id res chain seq x y z
N MET A 1 26.99 6.91 13.44
CA MET A 1 25.77 6.21 13.89
C MET A 1 25.86 6.00 15.39
N GLN A 2 25.49 7.02 16.19
CA GLN A 2 25.24 6.79 17.61
C GLN A 2 24.05 5.83 17.74
N ASP A 3 24.14 4.93 18.72
CA ASP A 3 23.39 3.68 18.82
C ASP A 3 21.86 3.85 18.76
N LEU A 4 21.27 3.47 17.62
CA LEU A 4 19.83 3.16 17.49
C LEU A 4 19.37 2.11 18.52
N LYS A 5 20.31 1.30 19.05
CA LYS A 5 20.07 0.34 20.14
C LYS A 5 19.63 0.99 21.46
N ILE A 6 19.96 2.27 21.69
CA ILE A 6 19.57 2.99 22.91
C ILE A 6 18.07 3.35 22.87
N PHE A 7 17.47 3.44 21.68
CA PHE A 7 16.11 3.93 21.50
C PHE A 7 15.02 2.93 21.90
N ILE A 8 15.26 1.63 21.68
CA ILE A 8 14.26 0.58 21.87
C ILE A 8 13.93 0.32 23.36
N PRO A 9 14.92 0.28 24.28
CA PRO A 9 14.61 0.21 25.71
C PRO A 9 13.78 1.39 26.21
N ALA A 10 14.05 2.61 25.72
CA ALA A 10 13.27 3.80 26.09
C ALA A 10 11.85 3.74 25.53
N LEU A 11 11.66 3.26 24.30
CA LEU A 11 10.35 3.00 23.73
C LEU A 11 9.57 1.95 24.53
N GLN A 12 10.23 0.86 24.93
CA GLN A 12 9.61 -0.17 25.76
C GLN A 12 9.19 0.38 27.12
N GLN A 13 10.04 1.17 27.78
CA GLN A 13 9.70 1.82 29.04
C GLN A 13 8.49 2.76 28.89
N ALA A 14 8.44 3.55 27.82
CA ALA A 14 7.31 4.42 27.52
C ALA A 14 6.02 3.61 27.23
N LEU A 15 6.14 2.49 26.54
CA LEU A 15 5.03 1.57 26.27
C LEU A 15 4.49 0.94 27.56
N ASP A 16 5.38 0.47 28.44
CA ASP A 16 5.03 -0.09 29.75
C ASP A 16 4.35 0.96 30.65
N ALA A 17 4.76 2.22 30.52
CA ALA A 17 4.13 3.38 31.17
C ALA A 17 2.87 3.89 30.45
N GLN A 18 2.38 3.19 29.41
CA GLN A 18 1.21 3.55 28.60
C GLN A 18 1.27 4.96 27.98
N GLN A 19 2.48 5.45 27.70
CA GLN A 19 2.69 6.74 27.02
C GLN A 19 2.55 6.59 25.50
N PHE A 20 1.39 6.12 25.04
CA PHE A 20 1.20 5.67 23.66
C PHE A 20 1.50 6.75 22.61
N ASP A 21 1.06 8.00 22.82
CA ASP A 21 1.35 9.09 21.88
C ASP A 21 2.86 9.34 21.73
N ALA A 22 3.62 9.24 22.82
CA ALA A 22 5.07 9.38 22.78
C ALA A 22 5.71 8.23 22.01
N VAL A 23 5.26 6.99 22.23
CA VAL A 23 5.72 5.80 21.50
C VAL A 23 5.42 5.91 20.00
N LEU A 24 4.19 6.26 19.63
CA LEU A 24 3.76 6.41 18.24
C LEU A 24 4.56 7.51 17.51
N GLN A 25 4.81 8.64 18.18
CA GLN A 25 5.60 9.74 17.63
C GLN A 25 7.07 9.33 17.46
N ALA A 26 7.64 8.66 18.44
CA ALA A 26 9.02 8.22 18.45
C ALA A 26 9.28 7.15 17.36
N LEU A 27 8.35 6.21 17.16
CA LEU A 27 8.38 5.26 16.04
C LEU A 27 8.35 5.96 14.67
N ALA A 28 7.48 6.98 14.51
CA ALA A 28 7.38 7.72 13.25
C ALA A 28 8.68 8.49 12.95
N VAL A 29 9.27 9.14 13.97
CA VAL A 29 10.54 9.86 13.84
C VAL A 29 11.68 8.92 13.47
N ASP A 30 11.81 7.75 14.11
CA ASP A 30 12.87 6.78 13.76
C ASP A 30 12.68 6.25 12.33
N ALA A 31 11.44 5.94 11.93
CA ALA A 31 11.15 5.52 10.55
C ALA A 31 11.54 6.58 9.51
N VAL A 32 11.22 7.86 9.75
CA VAL A 32 11.64 8.98 8.89
C VAL A 32 13.17 9.12 8.86
N ALA A 33 13.83 9.04 10.02
CA ALA A 33 15.27 9.16 10.11
C ALA A 33 15.99 8.07 9.30
N ARG A 34 15.48 6.83 9.34
CA ARG A 34 16.00 5.70 8.56
C ARG A 34 15.70 5.83 7.06
N ALA A 35 14.51 6.32 6.71
CA ALA A 35 14.16 6.62 5.32
C ALA A 35 15.07 7.67 4.68
N GLY A 36 15.62 8.60 5.47
CA GLY A 36 16.57 9.60 5.01
C GLY A 36 18.00 9.08 4.78
N LEU A 37 18.32 7.83 5.14
CA LEU A 37 19.66 7.27 4.95
C LEU A 37 19.88 6.93 3.47
N ALA A 38 20.90 7.54 2.87
CA ALA A 38 21.21 7.39 1.45
C ALA A 38 21.52 5.94 1.02
N THR A 39 21.92 5.07 1.96
CA THR A 39 22.21 3.65 1.69
C THR A 39 20.99 2.84 1.30
N ASP A 40 19.80 3.33 1.64
CA ASP A 40 18.54 2.58 1.51
C ASP A 40 17.72 3.08 0.32
N GLN A 41 18.21 4.10 -0.40
CA GLN A 41 17.56 4.61 -1.60
C GLN A 41 17.57 3.57 -2.73
N GLY A 42 16.39 3.30 -3.29
CA GLY A 42 16.22 2.32 -4.38
C GLY A 42 16.16 0.86 -3.95
N ASN A 43 16.17 0.58 -2.64
CA ASN A 43 16.00 -0.77 -2.08
C ASN A 43 14.73 -0.83 -1.22
N LEU A 44 14.03 -1.96 -1.24
CA LEU A 44 12.97 -2.23 -0.26
C LEU A 44 13.60 -2.57 1.09
N THR A 45 13.81 -1.50 1.84
CA THR A 45 14.20 -1.34 3.25
C THR A 45 13.18 -1.74 4.30
N GLY A 46 13.51 -2.41 5.42
CA GLY A 46 12.59 -2.57 6.54
C GLY A 46 13.30 -2.90 7.87
N SER A 47 12.61 -2.76 9.00
CA SER A 47 13.14 -3.13 10.32
C SER A 47 12.17 -4.03 11.07
N ALA A 48 12.52 -5.33 11.16
CA ALA A 48 11.74 -6.30 11.94
C ALA A 48 11.62 -5.90 13.42
N GLU A 49 12.58 -5.14 13.95
CA GLU A 49 12.54 -4.61 15.30
C GLU A 49 11.47 -3.52 15.46
N LEU A 50 11.41 -2.55 14.54
CA LEU A 50 10.40 -1.50 14.58
C LEU A 50 9.00 -2.06 14.29
N ASP A 51 8.88 -3.01 13.36
CA ASP A 51 7.61 -3.66 13.06
C ASP A 51 7.10 -4.49 14.25
N ARG A 52 8.01 -5.14 14.99
CA ARG A 52 7.66 -5.80 16.26
C ARG A 52 7.18 -4.77 17.29
N MET A 53 7.86 -3.63 17.41
CA MET A 53 7.44 -2.57 18.33
C MET A 53 6.08 -1.97 17.94
N CYS A 54 5.78 -1.80 16.65
CA CYS A 54 4.45 -1.42 16.16
C CYS A 54 3.40 -2.47 16.57
N ALA A 55 3.68 -3.76 16.37
CA ALA A 55 2.75 -4.84 16.73
C ALA A 55 2.50 -4.93 18.26
N GLN A 56 3.54 -4.77 19.07
CA GLN A 56 3.45 -4.71 20.52
C GLN A 56 2.64 -3.49 20.97
N THR A 57 2.90 -2.33 20.37
CA THR A 57 2.16 -1.08 20.63
C THR A 57 0.69 -1.24 20.27
N ALA A 58 0.36 -1.82 19.11
CA ALA A 58 -1.01 -2.10 18.70
C ALA A 58 -1.76 -2.99 19.71
N THR A 59 -1.09 -4.04 20.20
CA THR A 59 -1.64 -4.98 21.17
C THR A 59 -1.84 -4.32 22.54
N ALA A 60 -0.86 -3.54 23.01
CA ALA A 60 -0.97 -2.81 24.27
C ALA A 60 -2.08 -1.76 24.25
N ILE A 61 -2.21 -0.99 23.15
CA ILE A 61 -3.33 -0.05 22.94
C ILE A 61 -4.66 -0.81 22.95
N ALA A 62 -4.72 -1.99 22.34
CA ALA A 62 -5.94 -2.80 22.32
C ALA A 62 -6.37 -3.31 23.69
N GLN A 63 -5.40 -3.65 24.54
CA GLN A 63 -5.63 -4.09 25.91
C GLN A 63 -6.03 -2.92 26.83
N ALA A 64 -5.35 -1.78 26.72
CA ALA A 64 -5.63 -0.60 27.54
C ALA A 64 -6.93 0.12 27.14
N HIS A 65 -7.28 0.06 25.86
CA HIS A 65 -8.46 0.70 25.28
C HIS A 65 -9.27 -0.33 24.48
N PRO A 66 -9.99 -1.24 25.17
CA PRO A 66 -10.89 -2.17 24.51
C PRO A 66 -12.06 -1.40 23.87
N ASP A 67 -12.43 -1.78 22.65
CA ASP A 67 -13.65 -1.28 22.03
C ASP A 67 -14.85 -1.97 22.69
N PRO A 68 -15.80 -1.23 23.30
CA PRO A 68 -16.96 -1.84 23.95
C PRO A 68 -17.91 -2.52 22.94
N GLN A 69 -17.81 -2.21 21.65
CA GLN A 69 -18.68 -2.79 20.64
C GLN A 69 -18.15 -4.16 20.16
N PRO A 70 -19.05 -5.15 20.00
CA PRO A 70 -18.68 -6.40 19.36
C PRO A 70 -18.22 -6.13 17.92
N ALA A 71 -17.23 -6.89 17.45
CA ALA A 71 -16.83 -6.82 16.05
C ALA A 71 -18.01 -7.18 15.15
N ALA A 72 -18.19 -6.41 14.08
CA ALA A 72 -19.15 -6.75 13.05
C ALA A 72 -18.83 -8.12 12.41
N PRO A 73 -19.80 -8.80 11.78
CA PRO A 73 -19.48 -9.89 10.88
C PRO A 73 -18.60 -9.39 9.72
N VAL A 74 -17.78 -10.28 9.15
CA VAL A 74 -16.92 -9.92 8.01
C VAL A 74 -17.78 -9.54 6.81
N ASP A 75 -17.55 -8.34 6.28
CA ASP A 75 -18.20 -7.81 5.09
C ASP A 75 -17.38 -8.11 3.84
N LYS A 76 -17.62 -9.27 3.22
CA LYS A 76 -16.83 -9.76 2.07
C LYS A 76 -16.90 -8.85 0.83
N ASP A 77 -17.91 -7.99 0.75
CA ASP A 77 -18.16 -7.12 -0.40
C ASP A 77 -17.54 -5.72 -0.24
N LEU A 78 -16.93 -5.46 0.92
CA LEU A 78 -16.28 -4.19 1.24
C LEU A 78 -14.76 -4.31 1.14
N THR A 79 -14.16 -3.46 0.29
CA THR A 79 -12.72 -3.13 0.34
C THR A 79 -12.55 -1.77 1.02
N ILE A 80 -11.64 -1.67 1.99
CA ILE A 80 -11.21 -0.39 2.55
C ILE A 80 -9.78 -0.10 2.09
N TYR A 81 -9.58 1.04 1.44
CA TYR A 81 -8.28 1.59 1.12
C TYR A 81 -7.85 2.51 2.26
N ILE A 82 -6.63 2.36 2.76
CA ILE A 82 -6.05 3.29 3.73
C ILE A 82 -4.83 3.93 3.07
N ALA A 83 -4.86 5.25 2.93
CA ALA A 83 -3.80 6.00 2.27
C ALA A 83 -3.35 7.19 3.09
N THR A 84 -2.09 7.58 2.93
CA THR A 84 -1.45 8.58 3.78
C THR A 84 -0.68 9.58 2.93
N ASP A 85 -0.67 10.84 3.35
CA ASP A 85 0.06 11.96 2.70
C ASP A 85 -0.03 11.94 1.16
N LEU A 86 -1.25 11.86 0.62
CA LEU A 86 -1.46 11.94 -0.83
C LEU A 86 -1.34 13.39 -1.32
N TYR A 87 -0.80 13.55 -2.53
CA TYR A 87 -0.64 14.86 -3.18
C TYR A 87 -1.04 14.77 -4.66
N TRP A 88 -1.66 15.85 -5.19
CA TRP A 88 -1.90 15.98 -6.62
C TRP A 88 -0.65 16.51 -7.32
N GLY A 89 -0.33 15.97 -8.50
CA GLY A 89 0.80 16.42 -9.32
C GLY A 89 2.19 16.08 -8.77
N HIS A 90 2.27 15.42 -7.60
CA HIS A 90 3.52 15.03 -6.97
C HIS A 90 3.49 13.55 -6.56
N GLY A 91 4.54 12.82 -6.91
CA GLY A 91 4.69 11.40 -6.58
C GLY A 91 3.75 10.46 -7.36
N GLY A 92 3.82 9.16 -7.04
CA GLY A 92 3.04 8.11 -7.70
C GLY A 92 1.85 7.58 -6.91
N HIS A 93 1.69 7.96 -5.63
CA HIS A 93 0.68 7.35 -4.75
C HIS A 93 -0.76 7.63 -5.19
N THR A 94 -1.10 8.89 -5.49
CA THR A 94 -2.44 9.27 -5.92
C THR A 94 -2.88 8.56 -7.20
N PRO A 95 -2.13 8.61 -8.33
CA PRO A 95 -2.54 7.90 -9.54
C PRO A 95 -2.59 6.37 -9.35
N LEU A 96 -1.63 5.79 -8.60
CA LEU A 96 -1.68 4.36 -8.27
C LEU A 96 -2.96 4.01 -7.51
N LEU A 97 -3.28 4.74 -6.43
CA LEU A 97 -4.49 4.52 -5.65
C LEU A 97 -5.75 4.59 -6.52
N MET A 98 -5.82 5.60 -7.39
CA MET A 98 -6.95 5.75 -8.31
C MET A 98 -7.09 4.55 -9.24
N ASP A 99 -5.99 4.03 -9.77
CA ASP A 99 -6.02 2.86 -10.64
C ASP A 99 -6.36 1.58 -9.87
N LEU A 100 -5.87 1.41 -8.64
CA LEU A 100 -6.27 0.32 -7.75
C LEU A 100 -7.79 0.35 -7.49
N ILE A 101 -8.36 1.51 -7.20
CA ILE A 101 -9.81 1.66 -6.95
C ILE A 101 -10.62 1.32 -8.20
N LYS A 102 -10.17 1.75 -9.38
CA LYS A 102 -10.87 1.51 -10.65
C LYS A 102 -10.95 0.02 -11.00
N VAL A 103 -9.86 -0.73 -10.81
CA VAL A 103 -9.83 -2.14 -11.24
C VAL A 103 -10.32 -3.10 -10.16
N ASP A 104 -10.46 -2.67 -8.90
CA ASP A 104 -11.08 -3.47 -7.85
C ASP A 104 -12.54 -3.81 -8.18
N LYS A 105 -12.90 -5.08 -7.96
CA LYS A 105 -14.21 -5.65 -8.29
C LYS A 105 -15.14 -5.74 -7.08
N SER A 106 -14.69 -5.34 -5.89
CA SER A 106 -15.55 -5.28 -4.71
C SER A 106 -16.75 -4.35 -4.95
N PRO A 107 -17.99 -4.79 -4.63
CA PRO A 107 -19.20 -3.98 -4.80
C PRO A 107 -19.19 -2.67 -4.02
N ARG A 108 -18.55 -2.66 -2.84
CA ARG A 108 -18.41 -1.47 -1.99
C ARG A 108 -16.95 -1.18 -1.72
N LYS A 109 -16.63 0.11 -1.75
CA LYS A 109 -15.26 0.62 -1.57
C LYS A 109 -15.33 1.87 -0.71
N GLU A 110 -14.43 1.95 0.27
CA GLU A 110 -14.24 3.15 1.08
C GLU A 110 -12.75 3.52 1.09
N LEU A 111 -12.44 4.81 0.99
CA LEU A 111 -11.10 5.37 1.12
C LEU A 111 -10.98 6.09 2.46
N LEU A 112 -10.00 5.69 3.25
CA LEU A 112 -9.62 6.30 4.51
C LEU A 112 -8.30 7.02 4.36
N LEU A 113 -8.30 8.33 4.55
CA LEU A 113 -7.10 9.15 4.58
C LEU A 113 -6.60 9.31 6.00
N THR A 114 -5.31 9.11 6.21
CA THR A 114 -4.62 9.42 7.47
C THR A 114 -3.44 10.34 7.23
N VAL A 115 -3.16 11.17 8.23
CA VAL A 115 -2.12 12.18 8.21
C VAL A 115 -1.48 12.16 9.59
N ILE A 116 -0.16 12.01 9.67
CA ILE A 116 0.56 11.86 10.94
C ILE A 116 0.83 13.25 11.57
N GLY A 117 0.76 14.32 10.79
CA GLY A 117 0.83 15.71 11.28
C GLY A 117 -0.54 16.34 11.61
N GLY A 118 -0.53 17.35 12.48
CA GLY A 118 -1.70 18.20 12.79
C GLY A 118 -1.97 19.31 11.76
N GLY A 119 -1.38 19.22 10.57
CA GLY A 119 -1.47 20.26 9.54
C GLY A 119 -2.87 20.38 8.95
N SER A 120 -3.51 21.53 9.17
CA SER A 120 -4.83 21.94 8.63
C SER A 120 -4.91 22.04 7.10
N LYS A 121 -3.83 21.76 6.37
CA LYS A 121 -3.79 21.81 4.89
C LYS A 121 -4.52 20.63 4.21
N GLY A 122 -4.96 19.63 4.97
CA GLY A 122 -5.63 18.43 4.43
C GLY A 122 -7.03 18.66 3.87
N GLY A 123 -7.77 19.66 4.34
CA GLY A 123 -9.21 19.81 4.03
C GLY A 123 -9.51 20.01 2.54
N ALA A 124 -8.80 20.91 1.87
CA ALA A 124 -9.00 21.19 0.44
C ALA A 124 -8.57 19.99 -0.43
N PHE A 125 -7.45 19.35 -0.09
CA PHE A 125 -6.98 18.17 -0.82
C PHE A 125 -7.95 16.98 -0.66
N ALA A 126 -8.40 16.69 0.56
CA ALA A 126 -9.35 15.61 0.80
C ALA A 126 -10.64 15.82 0.00
N GLN A 127 -11.17 17.05 -0.05
CA GLN A 127 -12.33 17.38 -0.88
C GLN A 127 -12.08 17.15 -2.37
N GLN A 128 -10.94 17.61 -2.90
CA GLN A 128 -10.58 17.38 -4.30
C GLN A 128 -10.46 15.89 -4.61
N LEU A 129 -9.86 15.11 -3.69
CA LEU A 129 -9.74 13.68 -3.85
C LEU A 129 -11.12 13.00 -3.83
N THR A 130 -12.00 13.37 -2.89
CA THR A 130 -13.38 12.88 -2.86
C THR A 130 -14.11 13.13 -4.17
N GLN A 131 -13.93 14.32 -4.78
CA GLN A 131 -14.53 14.66 -6.07
C GLN A 131 -13.95 13.87 -7.25
N ALA A 132 -12.69 13.47 -7.17
CA ALA A 132 -12.01 12.71 -8.22
C ALA A 132 -12.31 11.20 -8.16
N LEU A 133 -12.81 10.69 -7.03
CA LEU A 133 -13.10 9.27 -6.85
C LEU A 133 -14.21 8.78 -7.78
N PRO A 134 -14.17 7.51 -8.24
CA PRO A 134 -15.26 6.91 -8.97
C PRO A 134 -16.57 6.95 -8.17
N LEU A 135 -17.70 7.04 -8.88
CA LEU A 135 -19.03 7.03 -8.27
C LEU A 135 -19.21 5.81 -7.35
N GLY A 136 -19.79 6.06 -6.16
CA GLY A 136 -20.06 5.01 -5.16
C GLY A 136 -18.88 4.66 -4.26
N VAL A 137 -17.71 5.28 -4.42
CA VAL A 137 -16.60 5.14 -3.48
C VAL A 137 -16.76 6.16 -2.35
N GLY A 138 -16.99 5.66 -1.12
CA GLY A 138 -16.99 6.52 0.06
C GLY A 138 -15.59 7.03 0.37
N SER A 139 -15.44 8.23 0.91
CA SER A 139 -14.15 8.70 1.42
C SER A 139 -14.30 9.49 2.70
N GLN A 140 -13.31 9.34 3.57
CA GLN A 140 -13.23 10.08 4.82
C GLN A 140 -11.77 10.28 5.22
N GLN A 141 -11.50 11.34 5.97
CA GLN A 141 -10.20 11.60 6.57
C GLN A 141 -10.28 11.39 8.08
N LEU A 142 -9.30 10.69 8.64
CA LEU A 142 -9.13 10.59 10.08
C LEU A 142 -8.60 11.91 10.64
N THR A 143 -9.44 12.56 11.44
CA THR A 143 -9.10 13.82 12.13
C THR A 143 -9.18 13.60 13.64
N ALA A 144 -8.08 13.82 14.34
CA ALA A 144 -8.00 13.90 15.80
C ALA A 144 -6.74 14.65 16.23
N ASP A 145 -6.71 15.07 17.49
CA ASP A 145 -5.65 15.91 18.04
C ASP A 145 -4.38 15.11 18.35
N THR A 146 -4.53 13.84 18.75
CA THR A 146 -3.40 12.95 19.10
C THR A 146 -3.31 11.73 18.18
N LEU A 147 -2.13 11.12 18.10
CA LEU A 147 -1.90 9.90 17.31
C LEU A 147 -2.67 8.72 17.91
N LEU A 148 -2.70 8.61 19.24
CA LEU A 148 -3.48 7.59 19.94
C LEU A 148 -4.97 7.71 19.58
N GLN A 149 -5.54 8.92 19.60
CA GLN A 149 -6.94 9.11 19.22
C GLN A 149 -7.20 8.65 17.77
N LYS A 150 -6.29 8.96 16.83
CA LYS A 150 -6.41 8.47 15.44
C LYS A 150 -6.35 6.94 15.36
N VAL A 151 -5.46 6.30 16.13
CA VAL A 151 -5.38 4.83 16.24
C VAL A 151 -6.70 4.26 16.78
N LEU A 152 -7.28 4.85 17.82
CA LEU A 152 -8.53 4.39 18.41
C LEU A 152 -9.72 4.54 17.44
N ILE A 153 -9.82 5.68 16.74
CA ILE A 153 -10.85 5.90 15.72
C ILE A 153 -10.69 4.89 14.58
N LEU A 154 -9.46 4.69 14.08
CA LEU A 154 -9.17 3.72 13.03
C LEU A 154 -9.58 2.31 13.44
N ARG A 155 -9.18 1.88 14.64
CA ARG A 155 -9.50 0.56 15.20
C ARG A 155 -11.01 0.35 15.28
N SER A 156 -11.73 1.32 15.86
CA SER A 156 -13.18 1.23 16.03
C SER A 156 -13.89 1.20 14.67
N TYR A 157 -13.48 2.06 13.75
CA TYR A 157 -14.01 2.10 12.39
C TYR A 157 -13.81 0.75 11.65
N LEU A 158 -12.60 0.20 11.68
CA LEU A 158 -12.32 -1.08 11.03
C LEU A 158 -13.04 -2.25 11.70
N ARG A 159 -13.21 -2.23 13.03
CA ARG A 159 -13.95 -3.26 13.76
C ARG A 159 -15.45 -3.21 13.48
N ALA A 160 -16.01 -2.01 13.33
CA ALA A 160 -17.42 -1.79 12.99
C ALA A 160 -17.75 -2.17 11.53
N LYS A 161 -16.80 -2.00 10.62
CA LYS A 161 -16.97 -2.32 9.18
C LYS A 161 -16.53 -3.73 8.82
N ARG A 162 -15.48 -4.22 9.49
CA ARG A 162 -14.79 -5.50 9.30
C ARG A 162 -14.74 -5.96 7.83
N PRO A 163 -14.08 -5.18 6.96
CA PRO A 163 -14.08 -5.45 5.53
C PRO A 163 -13.46 -6.80 5.19
N GLY A 164 -13.85 -7.37 4.05
CA GLY A 164 -13.22 -8.56 3.49
C GLY A 164 -11.76 -8.32 3.11
N ARG A 165 -11.43 -7.08 2.74
CA ARG A 165 -10.08 -6.67 2.35
C ARG A 165 -9.74 -5.26 2.82
N ILE A 166 -8.50 -5.09 3.25
CA ILE A 166 -7.86 -3.79 3.46
C ILE A 166 -6.66 -3.68 2.51
N ILE A 167 -6.53 -2.54 1.82
CA ILE A 167 -5.40 -2.21 0.94
C ILE A 167 -4.72 -0.96 1.49
N LEU A 168 -3.44 -1.07 1.83
CA LEU A 168 -2.63 0.02 2.37
C LEU A 168 -1.79 0.64 1.25
N VAL A 169 -1.91 1.95 1.11
CA VAL A 169 -1.07 2.80 0.25
C VAL A 169 -0.49 3.88 1.14
N THR A 170 0.41 3.46 2.03
CA THR A 170 0.86 4.25 3.18
C THR A 170 2.32 4.63 3.04
N HIS A 171 2.65 5.83 3.52
CA HIS A 171 4.03 6.21 3.74
C HIS A 171 4.68 5.31 4.78
N GLN A 172 5.99 5.17 4.65
CA GLN A 172 6.84 4.32 5.46
C GLN A 172 6.82 4.62 6.96
N TYR A 173 6.35 5.80 7.37
CA TYR A 173 6.37 6.27 8.75
C TYR A 173 4.97 6.37 9.39
N ASP A 174 3.92 5.84 8.75
CA ASP A 174 2.54 5.91 9.29
C ASP A 174 2.24 4.95 10.43
N THR A 175 2.70 5.35 11.62
CA THR A 175 2.48 4.62 12.85
C THR A 175 1.01 4.52 13.26
N VAL A 176 0.13 5.43 12.80
CA VAL A 176 -1.32 5.33 13.05
C VAL A 176 -1.88 4.11 12.36
N VAL A 177 -1.53 3.90 11.08
CA VAL A 177 -2.00 2.74 10.31
C VAL A 177 -1.37 1.45 10.84
N TYR A 178 -0.06 1.43 11.03
CA TYR A 178 0.64 0.23 11.46
C TYR A 178 0.25 -0.21 12.88
N CYS A 179 -0.07 0.72 13.78
CA CYS A 179 -0.51 0.40 15.14
C CYS A 179 -2.05 0.29 15.28
N GLY A 180 -2.82 0.77 14.30
CA GLY A 180 -4.28 0.67 14.28
C GLY A 180 -4.83 -0.57 13.60
N LEU A 181 -3.98 -1.32 12.91
CA LEU A 181 -4.33 -2.59 12.25
C LEU A 181 -3.89 -3.79 13.08
N THR A 182 -4.78 -4.77 13.22
CA THR A 182 -4.47 -6.10 13.74
C THR A 182 -4.99 -7.17 12.78
N ALA A 183 -4.64 -8.43 13.03
CA ALA A 183 -5.14 -9.57 12.26
C ALA A 183 -6.68 -9.71 12.27
N GLU A 184 -7.36 -9.06 13.22
CA GLU A 184 -8.81 -9.14 13.38
C GLU A 184 -9.58 -8.18 12.46
N CYS A 185 -8.91 -7.13 11.95
CA CYS A 185 -9.55 -6.07 11.19
C CYS A 185 -10.14 -6.56 9.85
N ALA A 186 -9.44 -7.47 9.17
CA ALA A 186 -9.88 -8.06 7.91
C ALA A 186 -9.20 -9.41 7.65
N PRO A 187 -9.85 -10.36 6.96
CA PRO A 187 -9.21 -11.60 6.53
C PRO A 187 -8.03 -11.40 5.57
N GLN A 188 -8.01 -10.28 4.85
CA GLN A 188 -6.96 -9.95 3.90
C GLN A 188 -6.50 -8.50 4.08
N ILE A 189 -5.25 -8.30 4.50
CA ILE A 189 -4.61 -6.99 4.57
C ILE A 189 -3.43 -7.01 3.59
N ILE A 190 -3.48 -6.12 2.60
CA ILE A 190 -2.47 -6.01 1.53
C ILE A 190 -1.75 -4.68 1.72
N ASN A 191 -0.44 -4.72 1.93
CA ASN A 191 0.37 -3.51 2.01
C ASN A 191 1.13 -3.28 0.69
N ILE A 192 0.99 -2.09 0.11
CA ILE A 192 1.68 -1.69 -1.11
C ILE A 192 2.78 -0.72 -0.72
N TYR A 193 4.02 -1.21 -0.77
CA TYR A 193 5.21 -0.48 -0.34
C TYR A 193 5.79 0.38 -1.46
N HIS A 194 6.35 1.52 -1.06
CA HIS A 194 7.24 2.30 -1.91
C HIS A 194 8.62 1.60 -1.97
N ALA A 195 9.10 1.28 -3.15
CA ALA A 195 10.29 0.43 -3.34
C ALA A 195 11.59 1.23 -3.52
N ASP A 196 11.72 2.38 -2.87
CA ASP A 196 12.90 3.24 -2.96
C ASP A 196 13.41 3.76 -1.61
N THR A 197 12.86 3.27 -0.50
CA THR A 197 13.18 3.77 0.86
C THR A 197 12.91 2.69 1.92
N PHE A 198 13.43 2.91 3.13
CA PHE A 198 13.00 2.23 4.36
C PHE A 198 11.48 2.27 4.53
N THR A 199 10.84 1.14 4.86
CA THR A 199 9.41 1.06 5.18
C THR A 199 9.11 0.33 6.49
N LEU A 200 8.23 0.91 7.32
CA LEU A 200 7.51 0.15 8.33
C LEU A 200 6.48 -0.77 7.67
N GLY A 201 6.09 -1.80 8.41
CA GLY A 201 5.07 -2.76 8.03
C GLY A 201 5.57 -3.92 7.18
N LEU A 202 6.86 -4.01 6.82
CA LEU A 202 7.37 -5.10 5.97
C LEU A 202 7.30 -6.46 6.69
N HIS A 203 7.53 -6.47 7.99
CA HIS A 203 7.62 -7.66 8.83
C HIS A 203 6.42 -7.83 9.78
N ILE A 204 5.34 -7.08 9.57
CA ILE A 204 4.12 -7.24 10.38
C ILE A 204 3.40 -8.53 9.96
N PRO A 205 3.22 -9.49 10.87
CA PRO A 205 2.92 -10.89 10.50
C PRO A 205 1.51 -11.11 9.92
N TRP A 206 0.58 -10.18 10.13
CA TRP A 206 -0.78 -10.27 9.61
C TRP A 206 -0.98 -9.54 8.29
N TYR A 207 0.07 -8.94 7.72
CA TYR A 207 0.04 -8.47 6.35
C TYR A 207 0.34 -9.65 5.44
N ILE A 208 -0.51 -9.83 4.44
CA ILE A 208 -0.35 -10.92 3.49
C ILE A 208 0.66 -10.47 2.43
N GLU A 209 1.92 -10.90 2.58
CA GLU A 209 2.84 -11.03 1.46
C GLU A 209 2.38 -12.21 0.60
N ARG A 210 1.46 -11.98 -0.34
CA ARG A 210 1.20 -12.98 -1.38
C ARG A 210 1.62 -12.48 -2.74
N ALA A 211 2.69 -13.10 -3.20
CA ALA A 211 3.24 -13.21 -4.57
C ALA A 211 2.23 -13.64 -5.65
N ALA A 212 0.96 -13.74 -5.32
CA ALA A 212 -0.10 -14.25 -6.17
C ALA A 212 -1.36 -13.44 -5.93
N LEU A 213 -1.38 -12.22 -6.43
CA LEU A 213 -2.60 -11.59 -6.89
C LEU A 213 -2.83 -12.07 -8.33
N PRO A 214 -3.53 -13.20 -8.58
CA PRO A 214 -3.70 -13.75 -9.92
C PRO A 214 -4.41 -12.81 -10.92
N TYR A 215 -5.00 -11.72 -10.43
CA TYR A 215 -5.82 -10.79 -11.21
C TYR A 215 -5.20 -9.42 -11.45
N TRP A 216 -4.02 -9.14 -10.89
CA TRP A 216 -3.35 -7.84 -11.03
C TRP A 216 -2.14 -7.97 -11.94
N ARG A 217 -2.39 -8.25 -13.23
CA ARG A 217 -1.37 -8.03 -14.27
C ARG A 217 -1.43 -6.57 -14.68
N PHE A 218 -0.56 -5.75 -14.10
CA PHE A 218 -0.26 -4.46 -14.69
C PHE A 218 0.47 -4.72 -16.01
N GLU A 219 -0.19 -4.45 -17.14
CA GLU A 219 0.52 -4.33 -18.41
C GLU A 219 1.56 -3.23 -18.24
N ARG A 220 2.84 -3.60 -18.37
CA ARG A 220 3.95 -2.65 -18.36
C ARG A 220 3.79 -1.74 -19.57
N ARG A 221 3.10 -0.62 -19.42
CA ARG A 221 3.29 0.51 -20.33
C ARG A 221 4.63 1.13 -19.95
N PRO A 222 5.60 1.26 -20.87
CA PRO A 222 6.86 1.92 -20.59
C PRO A 222 6.58 3.42 -20.42
N ALA A 223 6.18 3.83 -19.21
CA ALA A 223 6.34 5.21 -18.79
C ALA A 223 7.85 5.43 -18.62
N ARG A 224 8.40 6.42 -19.32
CA ARG A 224 9.81 6.82 -19.19
C ARG A 224 10.02 7.36 -17.76
N CYS A 225 10.34 6.49 -16.81
CA CYS A 225 10.90 6.89 -15.54
C CYS A 225 12.39 7.19 -15.77
N HIS A 226 12.75 8.47 -15.81
CA HIS A 226 14.14 8.91 -15.81
C HIS A 226 14.69 8.77 -14.38
N GLY A 227 15.21 7.60 -14.03
CA GLY A 227 15.85 7.34 -12.74
C GLY A 227 15.74 5.88 -12.34
N ALA A 228 16.85 5.29 -11.94
CA ALA A 228 17.06 3.85 -11.86
C ALA A 228 16.22 3.12 -10.79
N ALA A 229 15.57 2.01 -11.19
CA ALA A 229 15.43 0.81 -10.35
C ALA A 229 15.00 -0.39 -11.23
N HIS A 230 15.97 -1.15 -11.73
CA HIS A 230 15.71 -2.29 -12.61
C HIS A 230 15.73 -3.66 -11.90
N ARG A 231 15.85 -3.73 -10.57
CA ARG A 231 15.96 -5.01 -9.84
C ARG A 231 15.45 -4.94 -8.40
N CYS A 232 14.17 -5.24 -8.19
CA CYS A 232 13.66 -5.73 -6.90
C CYS A 232 12.44 -6.65 -7.14
N ILE A 233 12.68 -7.88 -7.59
CA ILE A 233 11.74 -9.00 -7.43
C ILE A 233 12.58 -10.21 -7.00
N ARG A 234 12.89 -10.30 -5.70
CA ARG A 234 13.27 -11.54 -5.04
C ARG A 234 12.55 -11.55 -3.70
N ALA A 235 11.91 -12.68 -3.41
CA ALA A 235 10.96 -12.90 -2.31
C ALA A 235 9.60 -12.23 -2.55
N GLY A 236 8.66 -12.99 -3.10
CA GLY A 236 7.23 -13.06 -2.72
C GLY A 236 6.35 -11.81 -2.55
N CYS A 237 6.87 -10.60 -2.63
CA CYS A 237 6.16 -9.34 -2.37
C CYS A 237 5.87 -8.70 -3.72
N LEU A 238 4.62 -8.29 -3.95
CA LEU A 238 4.30 -7.40 -5.06
C LEU A 238 4.80 -5.99 -4.68
N ALA A 239 6.09 -5.75 -4.87
CA ALA A 239 6.64 -4.40 -4.81
C ALA A 239 6.28 -3.67 -6.11
N ILE A 240 5.44 -2.64 -6.02
CA ILE A 240 5.20 -1.72 -7.14
C ILE A 240 6.20 -0.58 -6.97
N HIS A 241 7.28 -0.60 -7.74
CA HIS A 241 8.23 0.51 -7.74
C HIS A 241 7.61 1.71 -8.46
N LEU A 242 7.36 2.78 -7.70
CA LEU A 242 6.96 4.08 -8.23
C LEU A 242 8.17 5.01 -8.10
N CYS A 243 8.80 5.36 -9.22
CA CYS A 243 9.87 6.35 -9.22
C CYS A 243 9.24 7.74 -9.37
N GLY A 244 9.37 8.60 -8.35
CA GLY A 244 9.00 10.02 -8.45
C GLY A 244 10.15 10.83 -9.06
N SER A 245 10.11 11.13 -10.36
CA SER A 245 11.03 12.13 -10.93
C SER A 245 10.52 13.54 -10.63
N GLY A 246 11.40 14.38 -10.10
CA GLY A 246 11.10 15.72 -9.57
C GLY A 246 10.45 16.70 -10.56
N SER A 247 9.85 17.73 -9.98
CA SER A 247 9.35 18.92 -10.66
C SER A 247 10.50 19.68 -11.31
N GLN A 248 10.74 19.47 -12.60
CA GLN A 248 11.35 20.47 -13.46
C GLN A 248 10.29 20.96 -14.43
N SER A 249 9.94 22.24 -14.32
CA SER A 249 9.14 22.96 -15.31
C SER A 249 9.93 23.00 -16.62
N VAL A 250 9.59 22.14 -17.57
CA VAL A 250 10.08 22.25 -18.95
C VAL A 250 9.07 23.11 -19.70
N GLY A 251 9.52 24.31 -20.08
CA GLY A 251 8.74 25.23 -20.91
C GLY A 251 8.38 24.57 -22.24
N LEU A 252 7.13 24.75 -22.64
CA LEU A 252 6.63 24.36 -23.95
C LEU A 252 7.30 25.25 -25.01
N SER A 253 8.11 24.65 -25.88
CA SER A 253 8.32 25.19 -27.23
C SER A 253 7.49 24.34 -28.19
N GLU A 254 6.46 24.96 -28.76
CA GLU A 254 5.64 24.41 -29.83
C GLU A 254 6.53 24.12 -31.05
N THR A 255 6.54 22.87 -31.49
CA THR A 255 6.79 22.55 -32.90
C THR A 255 5.86 21.41 -33.31
N GLU A 256 4.99 21.73 -34.26
CA GLU A 256 4.08 20.83 -34.97
C GLU A 256 4.88 19.80 -35.77
N SER A 257 4.41 18.55 -35.80
CA SER A 257 4.82 17.57 -36.80
C SER A 257 3.80 16.43 -36.86
N ASP A 258 2.92 16.52 -37.85
CA ASP A 258 2.00 15.47 -38.30
C ASP A 258 2.74 14.19 -38.71
N SER A 259 2.31 13.04 -38.19
CA SER A 259 2.41 11.74 -38.88
C SER A 259 1.53 10.68 -38.19
N PRO A 260 0.75 9.87 -38.93
CA PRO A 260 -0.10 8.83 -38.37
C PRO A 260 0.70 7.54 -38.11
N VAL A 261 0.50 6.93 -36.93
CA VAL A 261 1.07 5.61 -36.62
C VAL A 261 0.01 4.52 -36.77
N HIS A 262 0.29 3.58 -37.67
CA HIS A 262 -0.49 2.38 -37.95
C HIS A 262 -0.45 1.37 -36.79
N PHE A 263 -1.59 0.74 -36.51
CA PHE A 263 -1.67 -0.45 -35.64
C PHE A 263 -1.38 -1.72 -36.47
N VAL A 264 -0.40 -2.50 -36.02
CA VAL A 264 -0.12 -3.86 -36.51
C VAL A 264 -0.58 -4.85 -35.44
N LEU A 265 -1.49 -5.76 -35.79
CA LEU A 265 -1.90 -6.89 -34.95
C LEU A 265 -0.91 -8.05 -35.13
N PRO A 266 -0.38 -8.67 -34.06
CA PRO A 266 0.33 -9.94 -34.19
C PRO A 266 -0.67 -11.08 -34.41
N GLY A 267 -0.56 -11.70 -35.58
CA GLY A 267 -1.34 -12.84 -36.01
C GLY A 267 -0.97 -14.16 -35.32
N VAL A 268 -1.97 -15.04 -35.40
CA VAL A 268 -1.97 -16.48 -35.10
C VAL A 268 -0.85 -17.19 -35.87
N TRP A 269 -0.01 -17.96 -35.16
CA TRP A 269 0.83 -18.97 -35.79
C TRP A 269 0.26 -20.36 -35.51
N ALA A 270 -0.54 -20.82 -36.47
CA ALA A 270 -0.71 -22.23 -36.74
C ALA A 270 0.44 -22.66 -37.68
N GLN A 271 1.12 -23.76 -37.35
CA GLN A 271 1.94 -24.50 -38.31
C GLN A 271 1.44 -25.95 -38.35
N GLY A 272 0.95 -26.36 -39.52
CA GLY A 272 1.01 -27.76 -39.98
C GLY A 272 2.03 -27.84 -41.14
N PRO A 273 1.95 -28.85 -42.02
CA PRO A 273 1.95 -30.30 -41.78
C PRO A 273 3.00 -31.04 -42.64
N GLY A 274 3.22 -32.34 -42.36
CA GLY A 274 3.86 -33.30 -43.28
C GLY A 274 4.70 -34.35 -42.52
N ARG A 275 4.74 -35.64 -42.83
CA ARG A 275 4.13 -36.50 -43.88
C ARG A 275 4.11 -37.94 -43.34
N ASN A 276 3.11 -38.70 -43.79
CA ASN A 276 3.08 -40.14 -44.11
C ASN A 276 3.92 -41.12 -43.28
N GLN A 277 3.22 -42.03 -42.57
CA GLN A 277 3.46 -43.47 -42.68
C GLN A 277 2.17 -44.26 -42.45
N ARG A 278 2.16 -45.48 -42.96
CA ARG A 278 1.05 -46.25 -43.53
C ARG A 278 0.20 -47.02 -42.51
N LEU A 279 -1.08 -47.16 -42.87
CA LEU A 279 -1.97 -48.34 -42.81
C LEU A 279 -1.66 -49.45 -41.79
N ARG A 280 -2.64 -49.75 -40.94
CA ARG A 280 -3.39 -51.01 -40.97
C ARG A 280 -4.71 -50.89 -40.18
N HIS A 281 -5.79 -51.30 -40.84
CA HIS A 281 -7.07 -51.64 -40.26
C HIS A 281 -6.97 -53.02 -39.59
N SER A 282 -7.62 -53.15 -38.42
CA SER A 282 -8.42 -54.32 -38.04
C SER A 282 -9.22 -53.97 -36.78
N ASP A 283 -10.55 -53.93 -36.93
CA ASP A 283 -11.55 -54.04 -35.85
C ASP A 283 -11.50 -55.45 -35.19
N PRO A 284 -12.47 -55.87 -34.35
CA PRO A 284 -12.75 -55.48 -32.97
C PRO A 284 -12.76 -56.71 -32.01
N ASP A 285 -13.25 -56.52 -30.79
CA ASP A 285 -13.74 -57.51 -29.80
C ASP A 285 -12.74 -58.46 -29.10
N VAL A 286 -12.46 -58.18 -27.81
CA VAL A 286 -12.78 -59.01 -26.61
C VAL A 286 -12.87 -58.07 -25.39
#